data_AF-A0A6G8IEW9-F1
#
_entry.id   AF-A0A6G8IEW9-F1
#
_cell.length_a   1.000
_cell.length_b   1.000
_cell.length_c   1.000
_cell.angle_alpha   90.00
_cell.angle_beta   90.00
_cell.angle_gamma   90.00
#
_symmetry.space_group_name_H-M   'P 1'
#
loop_
_entity.id
_entity.type
_entity.pdbx_description
1 polymer ?
#
loop_
_entity_poly.entity_id
_entity_poly.type
_entity_poly.pdbx_seq_one_letter_code
_entity_poly.pdbx_strand_id
1 'polypeptide(L)'
;MNAESNPVTHPVPWWRVGPMWLVVGGPLAVVVAAIATAVIAVHGADPVIDKGEYEATLQQARALQGAEREAALIKLQPAHQARNHAASPVAREP
;
A
#
# COMPACT_ATOMS: atom_id res chain seq x y z
N MET A 1 54.78 -18.75 50.06
CA MET A 1 53.72 -19.07 49.08
C MET A 1 52.81 -17.87 49.02
N ASN A 2 52.92 -17.06 47.97
CA ASN A 2 52.07 -15.88 47.79
C ASN A 2 50.91 -16.32 46.89
N ALA A 3 49.68 -16.26 47.40
CA ALA A 3 48.49 -16.55 46.61
C ALA A 3 48.13 -15.31 45.80
N GLU A 4 48.19 -15.40 44.47
CA GLU A 4 47.64 -14.38 43.57
C GLU A 4 46.11 -14.45 43.63
N SER A 5 45.48 -13.40 44.16
CA SER A 5 44.03 -13.26 44.12
C SER A 5 43.59 -12.85 42.71
N ASN A 6 42.90 -13.74 42.00
CA ASN A 6 42.28 -13.40 40.72
C ASN A 6 41.11 -12.41 40.95
N PRO A 7 41.09 -11.25 40.28
CA PRO A 7 39.99 -10.31 40.42
C PRO A 7 38.73 -10.88 39.74
N VAL A 8 37.65 -11.01 40.51
CA VAL A 8 36.33 -11.34 39.98
C VAL A 8 35.83 -10.13 39.21
N THR A 9 35.84 -10.19 37.89
CA THR A 9 35.26 -9.14 37.04
C THR A 9 33.76 -9.38 36.91
N HIS A 10 32.96 -8.41 37.37
CA HIS A 10 31.52 -8.46 37.19
C HIS A 10 31.15 -8.08 35.74
N PRO A 11 30.30 -8.86 35.04
CA PRO A 11 29.91 -8.55 33.68
C PRO A 11 29.12 -7.25 33.61
N VAL A 12 29.43 -6.41 32.62
CA VAL A 12 28.70 -5.16 32.38
C VAL A 12 27.31 -5.49 31.80
N PRO A 13 26.22 -4.91 32.34
CA PRO A 13 24.90 -5.10 31.77
C PRO A 13 24.84 -4.64 30.31
N TRP A 14 24.32 -5.50 29.43
CA TRP A 14 24.34 -5.33 27.97
C TRP A 14 23.68 -4.04 27.46
N TRP A 15 22.63 -3.56 28.13
CA TRP A 15 21.91 -2.33 27.81
C TRP A 15 22.71 -1.04 28.06
N ARG A 16 23.82 -1.12 28.81
CA ARG A 16 24.76 0.00 29.03
C ARG A 16 25.82 0.11 27.93
N VAL A 17 25.90 -0.87 27.03
CA VAL A 17 26.90 -0.92 25.96
C VAL A 17 26.37 -0.16 24.74
N GLY A 18 27.04 0.93 24.34
CA GLY A 18 26.59 1.79 23.22
C GLY A 18 26.25 1.03 21.92
N PRO A 19 27.12 0.14 21.42
CA PRO A 19 26.85 -0.66 20.22
C PRO A 19 25.57 -1.52 20.26
N MET A 20 25.09 -1.94 21.44
CA MET A 20 23.85 -2.72 21.55
C MET A 20 22.63 -1.95 21.01
N TRP A 21 22.63 -0.62 21.16
CA TRP A 21 21.56 0.23 20.63
C TRP A 21 21.58 0.35 19.12
N LEU A 22 22.73 0.14 18.44
CA LEU A 22 22.75 0.08 16.98
C LEU A 22 22.10 -1.21 16.46
N VAL A 23 22.34 -2.32 17.17
CA VAL A 23 21.77 -3.64 16.83
C VAL A 23 20.26 -3.66 17.04
N VAL A 24 19.75 -3.04 18.11
CA VAL A 24 18.30 -2.97 18.38
C VAL A 24 17.65 -1.82 17.62
N GLY A 25 18.34 -0.68 17.52
CA GLY A 25 17.83 0.54 16.93
C GLY A 25 17.59 0.44 15.42
N GLY A 26 18.46 -0.25 14.69
CA GLY A 26 18.27 -0.47 13.24
C GLY A 26 16.95 -1.19 12.94
N PRO A 27 16.72 -2.40 13.47
CA PRO A 27 15.45 -3.12 13.32
C PRO A 27 14.25 -2.32 13.85
N LEU A 28 14.37 -1.67 15.01
CA LEU A 28 13.28 -0.86 15.56
C LEU A 28 12.90 0.30 14.63
N ALA A 29 13.88 0.98 14.04
CA ALA A 29 13.64 2.06 13.08
C ALA A 29 12.90 1.56 11.84
N VAL A 30 13.25 0.38 11.33
CA VAL A 30 12.55 -0.23 10.18
C VAL A 30 11.10 -0.57 10.54
N VAL A 31 10.85 -1.13 11.73
CA VAL A 31 9.48 -1.43 12.20
C VAL A 31 8.64 -0.15 12.28
N VAL A 32 9.19 0.92 12.86
CA VAL A 32 8.52 2.23 12.93
C VAL A 32 8.25 2.79 11.53
N ALA A 33 9.23 2.72 10.62
CA ALA A 33 9.06 3.18 9.25
C ALA A 33 7.97 2.39 8.51
N ALA A 34 7.94 1.06 8.64
CA ALA A 34 6.94 0.22 8.02
C ALA A 34 5.52 0.56 8.53
N ILE A 35 5.36 0.77 9.83
CA ILE A 35 4.08 1.20 10.41
C ILE A 35 3.68 2.58 9.87
N ALA A 36 4.60 3.55 9.85
CA ALA A 36 4.33 4.88 9.32
C ALA A 36 3.89 4.83 7.85
N THR A 37 4.57 4.04 7.01
CA THR A 37 4.17 3.81 5.62
C THR A 37 2.80 3.16 5.52
N ALA A 38 2.50 2.16 6.36
CA ALA A 38 1.19 1.51 6.38
C ALA A 38 0.07 2.50 6.78
N VAL A 39 0.32 3.36 7.77
CA VAL A 39 -0.60 4.42 8.18
C VAL A 39 -0.87 5.36 7.02
N ILE A 40 0.16 5.86 6.34
CA ILE A 40 0.02 6.74 5.17
C ILE A 40 -0.79 6.04 4.07
N ALA A 41 -0.49 4.77 3.80
CA ALA A 41 -1.17 4.00 2.76
C ALA A 41 -2.67 3.82 3.05
N VAL A 42 -3.05 3.56 4.30
CA VAL A 42 -4.46 3.39 4.68
C VAL A 42 -5.22 4.72 4.69
N HIS A 43 -4.60 5.81 5.16
CA HIS A 43 -5.28 7.11 5.22
C HIS A 43 -5.44 7.77 3.84
N GLY A 44 -4.52 7.49 2.92
CA GLY A 44 -4.57 7.99 1.54
C GLY A 44 -5.13 7.00 0.52
N ALA A 45 -5.66 5.85 0.96
CA ALA A 45 -6.25 4.86 0.06
C ALA A 45 -7.51 5.43 -0.60
N ASP A 46 -7.53 5.42 -1.93
CA ASP A 46 -8.73 5.72 -2.70
C ASP A 46 -9.84 4.71 -2.34
N PRO A 47 -11.07 5.16 -1.99
CA PRO A 47 -12.18 4.26 -1.73
C PRO A 47 -12.35 3.23 -2.85
N VAL A 48 -12.55 1.97 -2.45
CA VAL A 48 -12.89 0.91 -3.39
C VAL A 48 -14.29 1.18 -3.94
N ILE A 49 -14.42 1.31 -5.25
CA ILE A 49 -15.72 1.45 -5.92
C ILE A 49 -16.58 0.24 -5.55
N ASP A 50 -17.78 0.50 -5.04
CA ASP A 50 -18.75 -0.55 -4.73
C ASP A 50 -19.21 -1.23 -6.02
N LYS A 51 -19.26 -2.57 -6.01
CA LYS A 51 -19.63 -3.35 -7.19
C LYS A 51 -21.07 -3.08 -7.62
N GLY A 52 -21.98 -2.88 -6.67
CA GLY A 52 -23.38 -2.55 -6.93
C GLY A 52 -23.53 -1.17 -7.55
N GLU A 53 -22.78 -0.18 -7.07
CA GLU A 53 -22.76 1.16 -7.68
C GLU A 53 -22.20 1.13 -9.12
N TYR A 54 -21.14 0.34 -9.34
CA TYR A 54 -20.58 0.13 -10.67
C TYR A 54 -21.58 -0.55 -11.62
N GLU A 55 -22.25 -1.61 -11.16
CA GLU A 55 -23.26 -2.33 -11.94
C GLU A 55 -24.49 -1.46 -12.25
N ALA A 56 -24.96 -0.67 -11.29
CA ALA A 56 -26.06 0.27 -11.49
C ALA A 56 -25.70 1.32 -12.55
N THR A 57 -24.49 1.88 -12.48
CA THR A 57 -23.99 2.87 -13.45
C THR A 57 -23.83 2.25 -14.84
N LEU A 58 -23.38 0.99 -14.94
CA LEU A 58 -23.33 0.24 -16.19
C LEU A 58 -24.71 0.00 -16.79
N GLN A 59 -25.70 -0.39 -15.99
CA GLN A 59 -27.07 -0.59 -16.45
C GLN A 59 -27.68 0.71 -16.97
N GLN A 60 -27.46 1.83 -16.28
CA GLN A 60 -27.89 3.16 -16.73
C GLN A 60 -27.23 3.53 -18.06
N ALA A 61 -25.92 3.31 -18.20
CA ALA A 61 -25.21 3.55 -19.45
C ALA A 61 -25.74 2.69 -20.61
N ARG A 62 -26.11 1.43 -20.35
CA ARG A 62 -26.70 0.51 -21.34
C ARG A 62 -28.14 0.87 -21.73
N ALA A 63 -28.89 1.51 -20.83
CA ALA A 63 -30.27 1.96 -21.08
C ALA A 63 -30.37 3.19 -22.00
N LEU A 64 -29.28 3.96 -22.14
CA LEU A 64 -29.17 5.05 -23.10
C LEU A 64 -29.14 4.51 -24.55
N GLN A 65 -29.34 5.40 -25.51
CA GLN A 65 -29.35 5.04 -26.94
C GLN A 65 -28.36 5.88 -27.75
N GLY A 66 -27.86 5.32 -28.85
CA GLY A 66 -26.98 6.00 -29.80
C GLY A 66 -25.68 6.51 -29.16
N ALA A 67 -25.27 7.72 -29.57
CA ALA A 67 -24.01 8.34 -29.15
C ALA A 67 -23.90 8.56 -27.63
N GLU A 68 -25.03 8.76 -26.94
CA GLU A 68 -25.05 8.97 -25.48
C GLU A 68 -24.65 7.70 -24.72
N ARG A 69 -25.10 6.52 -25.20
CA ARG A 69 -24.69 5.23 -24.65
C ARG A 69 -23.20 4.99 -24.84
N GLU A 70 -22.69 5.24 -26.04
CA GLU A 70 -21.26 5.05 -26.33
C GLU A 70 -20.40 5.96 -25.45
N ALA A 71 -20.76 7.24 -25.32
CA ALA A 71 -20.05 8.17 -24.45
C ALA A 71 -20.10 7.78 -22.97
N ALA A 72 -21.22 7.25 -22.48
CA ALA A 72 -21.36 6.78 -21.09
C ALA A 72 -20.51 5.53 -20.83
N LEU A 73 -20.48 4.57 -21.76
CA LEU A 73 -19.66 3.36 -21.65
C LEU A 73 -18.16 3.66 -21.72
N ILE A 74 -17.74 4.66 -22.52
CA ILE A 74 -16.34 5.07 -22.59
C ILE A 74 -15.82 5.56 -21.22
N LYS A 75 -16.65 6.27 -20.46
CA LYS A 75 -16.30 6.78 -19.12
C LYS A 75 -16.13 5.68 -18.07
N LEU A 76 -16.70 4.50 -18.30
CA LEU A 76 -16.62 3.34 -17.40
C LEU A 76 -15.49 2.36 -17.77
N GLN A 77 -14.68 2.69 -18.79
CA GLN A 77 -13.58 1.83 -19.22
C GLN A 77 -12.50 1.69 -18.13
N PRO A 78 -11.94 0.49 -17.91
CA PRO A 78 -10.85 0.29 -16.96
C PRO A 78 -9.66 1.20 -17.27
N ALA A 79 -8.97 1.68 -16.23
CA ALA A 79 -7.85 2.61 -16.37
C ALA A 79 -6.74 2.11 -17.33
N HIS A 80 -6.50 0.79 -17.37
CA HIS A 80 -5.53 0.19 -18.28
C HIS A 80 -5.97 0.23 -19.76
N GLN A 81 -7.28 0.22 -20.04
CA GLN A 81 -7.81 0.33 -21.41
C GLN A 81 -7.91 1.81 -21.83
N ALA A 82 -8.38 2.69 -20.94
CA ALA A 82 -8.60 4.10 -21.26
C ALA A 82 -7.33 4.85 -21.72
N ARG A 83 -6.15 4.53 -21.15
CA ARG A 83 -4.90 5.25 -21.46
C ARG A 83 -4.47 5.19 -22.93
N ASN A 84 -4.77 4.10 -23.63
CA ASN A 84 -4.37 3.91 -25.03
C ASN A 84 -5.56 3.85 -26.00
N HIS A 85 -6.79 3.75 -25.48
CA HIS A 85 -8.03 3.63 -26.27
C HIS A 85 -8.90 4.90 -26.25
N ALA A 86 -8.32 6.06 -25.94
CA ALA A 86 -9.03 7.35 -25.86
C ALA A 86 -9.79 7.74 -27.15
N ALA A 87 -9.40 7.19 -28.31
CA ALA A 87 -10.04 7.41 -29.60
C ALA A 87 -10.60 6.12 -30.25
N SER A 88 -10.57 4.98 -29.55
CA SER A 88 -11.10 3.72 -30.07
C SER A 88 -12.59 3.56 -29.70
N PRO A 89 -13.46 3.12 -30.63
CA PRO A 89 -14.85 2.82 -30.32
C PRO A 89 -14.95 1.70 -29.27
N VAL A 90 -15.97 1.75 -28.42
CA VAL A 90 -16.27 0.67 -27.46
C VAL A 90 -16.49 -0.63 -28.25
N ALA A 91 -15.84 -1.72 -27.84
CA ALA A 91 -16.08 -3.03 -28.43
C ALA A 91 -17.57 -3.36 -28.32
N ARG A 92 -18.26 -3.38 -29.46
CA ARG A 92 -19.67 -3.72 -29.57
C ARG A 92 -19.80 -5.21 -29.25
N GLU A 93 -20.48 -5.56 -28.16
CA GLU A 93 -20.87 -6.96 -27.92
C GLU A 93 -21.68 -7.48 -29.12
N PRO A 94 -21.49 -8.74 -29.54
CA PRO A 94 -22.25 -9.34 -30.64
C PRO A 94 -23.74 -9.48 -30.32
#